data_AF-A0A4R5M702-F1
#
_entry.id   AF-A0A4R5M702-F1
#
_cell.length_a   1.000
_cell.length_b   1.000
_cell.length_c   1.000
_cell.angle_alpha   90.00
_cell.angle_beta   90.00
_cell.angle_gamma   90.00
#
_symmetry.space_group_name_H-M   'P 1'
#
loop_
_entity.id
_entity.type
_entity.pdbx_description
1 polymer ?
#
loop_
_entity_poly.entity_id
_entity_poly.type
_entity_poly.pdbx_seq_one_letter_code
_entity_poly.pdbx_strand_id
1 'polypeptide(L)'
;MNNENDRHDGEENGDEIDPALVAILEQLWRAQCETPGRAWSLAKLSKQAGVPMSGLRRHLTALVDGGLAVTTLAEDGTGSASLSEDGRGFCAEVFGAPAP
;
A
#
# COMPACT_ATOMS: atom_id res chain seq x y z
N MET A 1 10.06 47.97 10.09
CA MET A 1 11.01 47.45 11.10
C MET A 1 10.21 47.27 12.38
N ASN A 2 9.92 46.09 12.95
CA ASN A 2 10.58 44.78 12.87
C ASN A 2 9.56 43.64 12.99
N ASN A 3 9.97 42.52 12.39
CA ASN A 3 9.33 41.22 12.38
C ASN A 3 9.87 40.41 13.56
N GLU A 4 9.03 40.13 14.56
CA GLU A 4 9.33 39.22 15.67
C GLU A 4 8.07 38.40 15.92
N ASN A 5 8.06 37.17 15.42
CA ASN A 5 8.19 36.00 16.29
C ASN A 5 7.91 34.73 15.47
N ASP A 6 9.00 34.24 14.88
CA ASP A 6 9.36 32.84 14.79
C ASP A 6 8.59 31.96 15.80
N ARG A 7 7.68 31.13 15.26
CA ARG A 7 7.33 29.83 15.84
C ARG A 7 7.21 28.86 14.68
N HIS A 8 8.35 28.38 14.22
CA HIS A 8 8.41 27.07 13.60
C HIS A 8 8.20 26.07 14.74
N ASP A 9 6.93 25.70 14.97
CA ASP A 9 6.52 24.76 16.00
C ASP A 9 6.39 23.37 15.34
N GLY A 10 7.33 22.49 15.66
CA GLY A 10 7.17 21.03 15.59
C GLY A 10 7.32 20.37 14.21
N GLU A 11 8.54 20.25 13.71
CA GLU A 11 8.91 19.03 12.99
C GLU A 11 8.85 17.88 14.01
N GLU A 12 7.95 16.90 13.88
CA GLU A 12 8.16 15.46 14.19
C GLU A 12 6.95 14.66 13.65
N ASN A 13 7.18 13.74 12.72
CA ASN A 13 6.44 12.49 12.39
C ASN A 13 6.74 12.08 10.93
N GLY A 14 8.02 12.07 10.55
CA GLY A 14 8.49 11.53 9.26
C GLY A 14 8.70 10.01 9.26
N ASP A 15 8.55 9.36 10.42
CA ASP A 15 8.93 7.96 10.65
C ASP A 15 7.74 7.04 11.00
N GLU A 16 6.52 7.57 11.11
CA GLU A 16 5.34 6.72 11.32
C GLU A 16 4.85 6.17 9.98
N ILE A 17 4.98 4.85 9.78
CA ILE A 17 4.44 4.18 8.61
C ILE A 17 2.91 4.30 8.64
N ASP A 18 2.32 4.83 7.56
CA ASP A 18 0.87 4.98 7.45
C ASP A 18 0.17 3.63 7.69
N PRO A 19 -0.73 3.51 8.69
CA PRO A 19 -1.42 2.26 8.98
C PRO A 19 -2.27 1.76 7.80
N ALA A 20 -2.76 2.66 6.95
CA ALA A 20 -3.45 2.28 5.72
C ALA A 20 -2.50 1.59 4.74
N LEU A 21 -1.25 2.04 4.63
CA LEU A 21 -0.24 1.40 3.79
C LEU A 21 0.06 -0.02 4.30
N VAL A 22 0.24 -0.18 5.62
CA VAL A 22 0.47 -1.49 6.25
C VAL A 22 -0.70 -2.43 5.97
N ALA A 23 -1.94 -1.97 6.17
CA ALA A 23 -3.13 -2.78 5.90
C ALA A 23 -3.23 -3.21 4.43
N ILE A 24 -2.88 -2.33 3.48
CA ILE A 24 -2.87 -2.67 2.05
C ILE A 24 -1.82 -3.72 1.75
N LEU A 25 -0.59 -3.56 2.25
CA LEU A 25 0.50 -4.53 2.08
C LEU A 25 0.16 -5.89 2.67
N GLU A 26 -0.43 -5.92 3.87
CA GLU A 26 -0.89 -7.14 4.51
C GLU A 26 -1.93 -7.85 3.64
N GLN A 27 -2.93 -7.13 3.10
CA GLN A 27 -3.95 -7.74 2.26
C GLN A 27 -3.39 -8.22 0.91
N LEU A 28 -2.42 -7.51 0.33
CA LEU A 28 -1.71 -7.97 -0.87
C LEU A 28 -0.89 -9.24 -0.61
N TRP A 29 -0.25 -9.32 0.57
CA TRP A 29 0.47 -10.52 1.00
C TRP A 29 -0.48 -11.70 1.20
N ARG A 30 -1.61 -11.49 1.89
CA ARG A 30 -2.65 -12.51 2.06
C ARG A 30 -3.19 -13.01 0.71
N ALA A 31 -3.47 -12.09 -0.23
CA ALA A 31 -3.90 -12.44 -1.57
C ALA A 31 -2.91 -13.37 -2.30
N GLN A 32 -1.62 -13.08 -2.14
CA GLN A 32 -0.53 -13.87 -2.70
C GLN A 32 -0.41 -15.26 -2.06
N CYS A 33 -0.66 -15.37 -0.75
CA CYS A 33 -0.63 -16.64 -0.01
C CYS A 33 -1.85 -17.52 -0.33
N GLU A 34 -3.05 -16.93 -0.35
CA GLU A 34 -4.30 -17.67 -0.59
C GLU A 34 -4.42 -18.16 -2.03
N THR A 35 -4.01 -17.34 -2.99
CA THR A 35 -4.16 -17.64 -4.42
C THR A 35 -2.92 -17.18 -5.18
N PRO A 36 -1.83 -17.96 -5.16
CA PRO A 36 -0.60 -17.58 -5.82
C PRO A 36 -0.83 -17.36 -7.32
N GLY A 37 -0.43 -16.18 -7.80
CA GLY A 37 -0.58 -15.79 -9.21
C GLY A 37 -1.92 -15.13 -9.56
N ARG A 38 -2.84 -14.94 -8.61
CA ARG A 38 -4.11 -14.24 -8.87
C ARG A 38 -4.17 -12.89 -8.17
N ALA A 39 -4.10 -11.82 -8.96
CA ALA A 39 -4.32 -10.46 -8.47
C ALA A 39 -5.76 -10.29 -7.93
N TRP A 40 -5.92 -9.60 -6.81
CA TRP A 40 -7.24 -9.23 -6.29
C TRP A 40 -7.75 -7.98 -7.00
N SER A 41 -9.06 -7.89 -7.17
CA SER A 41 -9.67 -6.67 -7.68
C SER A 41 -9.49 -5.52 -6.68
N LEU A 42 -9.37 -4.29 -7.19
CA LEU A 42 -9.22 -3.09 -6.35
C LEU A 42 -10.39 -2.94 -5.34
N ALA A 43 -11.61 -3.28 -5.77
CA ALA A 43 -12.78 -3.26 -4.89
C ALA A 43 -12.67 -4.28 -3.74
N LYS A 44 -12.18 -5.49 -4.02
CA LYS A 44 -11.93 -6.49 -2.97
C LYS A 44 -10.82 -6.00 -2.04
N LEU A 45 -9.73 -5.47 -2.58
CA LEU A 45 -8.59 -5.00 -1.80
C LEU A 45 -8.97 -3.83 -0.87
N SER A 46 -9.67 -2.81 -1.40
CA SER A 46 -10.19 -1.67 -0.61
C SER A 46 -11.09 -2.16 0.53
N LYS A 47 -12.00 -3.10 0.23
CA LYS A 47 -12.89 -3.68 1.25
C LYS A 47 -12.14 -4.45 2.34
N GLN A 48 -11.12 -5.25 1.98
CA GLN A 48 -10.36 -6.04 2.95
C GLN A 48 -9.41 -5.17 3.80
N ALA A 49 -8.79 -4.16 3.20
CA ALA A 49 -7.89 -3.24 3.90
C ALA A 49 -8.64 -2.15 4.70
N GLY A 50 -9.97 -2.02 4.53
CA GLY A 50 -10.77 -1.03 5.24
C GLY A 50 -10.52 0.42 4.81
N VAL A 51 -9.93 0.63 3.62
CA VAL A 51 -9.55 1.94 3.11
C VAL A 51 -10.47 2.41 1.98
N PRO A 52 -10.76 3.71 1.86
CA PRO A 52 -11.53 4.24 0.73
C PRO A 52 -10.76 4.07 -0.59
N MET A 53 -11.47 3.90 -1.71
CA MET A 53 -10.88 3.62 -3.02
C MET A 53 -9.85 4.69 -3.46
N SER A 54 -10.09 5.96 -3.15
CA SER A 54 -9.13 7.05 -3.43
C SER A 54 -7.83 6.90 -2.64
N GLY A 55 -7.94 6.55 -1.35
CA GLY A 55 -6.79 6.24 -0.49
C GLY A 55 -6.04 5.00 -0.97
N LEU A 56 -6.75 3.95 -1.35
CA LEU A 56 -6.15 2.75 -1.94
C LEU A 56 -5.32 3.10 -3.18
N ARG A 57 -5.91 3.83 -4.13
CA ARG A 57 -5.22 4.18 -5.38
C ARG A 57 -3.96 5.00 -5.14
N ARG A 58 -3.99 5.96 -4.21
CA ARG A 58 -2.82 6.76 -3.84
C ARG A 58 -1.66 5.88 -3.33
N HIS A 59 -1.95 4.96 -2.41
CA HIS A 59 -0.94 4.05 -1.88
C HIS A 59 -0.46 3.04 -2.91
N LEU A 60 -1.36 2.52 -3.76
CA LEU A 60 -0.98 1.62 -4.84
C LEU A 60 -0.07 2.30 -5.86
N THR A 61 -0.31 3.57 -6.20
CA THR A 61 0.62 4.34 -7.04
C THR A 61 1.99 4.41 -6.39
N ALA A 62 2.09 4.80 -5.11
CA ALA A 62 3.37 4.85 -4.40
C ALA A 62 4.09 3.48 -4.35
N LEU A 63 3.35 2.39 -4.14
CA LEU A 63 3.90 1.03 -4.14
C LEU A 63 4.37 0.60 -5.54
N VAL A 64 3.68 1.02 -6.60
CA VAL A 64 4.08 0.77 -7.99
C VAL A 64 5.34 1.57 -8.34
N ASP A 65 5.39 2.85 -7.98
CA ASP A 65 6.58 3.70 -8.15
C ASP A 65 7.78 3.13 -7.38
N GLY A 66 7.56 2.55 -6.20
CA GLY A 66 8.57 1.84 -5.41
C GLY A 66 8.87 0.41 -5.87
N GLY A 67 8.23 -0.09 -6.93
CA GLY A 67 8.45 -1.43 -7.46
C GLY A 67 7.94 -2.58 -6.60
N LEU A 68 7.14 -2.33 -5.56
CA LEU A 68 6.62 -3.35 -4.64
C LEU A 68 5.27 -3.94 -5.09
N ALA A 69 4.53 -3.23 -5.94
CA ALA A 69 3.24 -3.69 -6.44
C ALA A 69 3.14 -3.56 -7.96
N VAL A 70 2.27 -4.38 -8.54
CA VAL A 70 1.83 -4.27 -9.92
C VAL A 70 0.33 -4.03 -9.90
N THR A 71 -0.13 -3.05 -10.67
CA THR A 71 -1.55 -2.74 -10.82
C THR A 71 -1.96 -2.77 -12.28
N THR A 72 -3.13 -3.31 -12.53
CA THR A 72 -3.81 -3.25 -13.83
C THR A 72 -5.07 -2.45 -13.65
N LEU A 73 -5.19 -1.32 -14.35
CA LEU A 73 -6.43 -0.53 -14.39
C LEU A 73 -7.04 -0.63 -15.79
N ALA A 74 -8.36 -0.82 -15.82
CA ALA A 74 -9.17 -0.75 -17.02
C ALA A 74 -9.74 0.66 -17.21
N GLU A 75 -10.17 0.96 -18.44
CA GLU A 75 -10.71 2.27 -18.83
C GLU A 75 -12.03 2.61 -18.11
N ASP A 76 -12.76 1.59 -17.64
CA ASP A 76 -13.98 1.73 -16.83
C ASP A 76 -13.71 2.04 -15.34
N GLY A 77 -12.44 2.18 -14.95
CA GLY A 77 -12.02 2.46 -13.58
C GLY A 77 -11.96 1.23 -12.68
N THR A 78 -12.25 0.03 -13.20
CA THR A 78 -11.97 -1.22 -12.50
C THR A 78 -10.48 -1.57 -12.59
N GLY A 79 -10.06 -2.55 -11.81
CA GLY A 79 -8.68 -2.99 -11.86
C GLY A 79 -8.37 -4.08 -10.85
N SER A 80 -7.11 -4.50 -10.88
CA SER A 80 -6.55 -5.46 -9.94
C SER A 80 -5.15 -5.04 -9.50
N ALA A 81 -4.74 -5.56 -8.35
CA ALA A 81 -3.43 -5.34 -7.76
C ALA A 81 -2.84 -6.65 -7.23
N SER A 82 -1.53 -6.77 -7.33
CA SER A 82 -0.74 -7.89 -6.80
C SER A 82 0.65 -7.40 -6.41
N LEU A 83 1.35 -8.15 -5.56
CA LEU A 83 2.76 -7.90 -5.26
C LEU A 83 3.62 -8.18 -6.50
N SER A 84 4.66 -7.36 -6.68
CA SER A 84 5.78 -7.68 -7.57
C SER A 84 6.65 -8.78 -6.95
N GLU A 85 7.74 -9.14 -7.61
CA GLU A 85 8.73 -10.05 -7.03
C GLU A 85 9.39 -9.45 -5.79
N ASP A 86 9.87 -8.20 -5.88
CA ASP A 86 10.45 -7.47 -4.75
C ASP A 86 9.44 -7.29 -3.62
N GLY A 87 8.18 -6.96 -3.96
CA GLY A 87 7.10 -6.82 -2.98
C GLY A 87 6.80 -8.11 -2.23
N ARG A 88 6.92 -9.27 -2.89
CA ARG A 88 6.81 -10.57 -2.22
C ARG A 88 7.94 -10.80 -1.23
N GLY A 89 9.19 -10.52 -1.62
CA GLY A 89 10.35 -10.64 -0.74
C GLY A 89 10.21 -9.75 0.49
N PHE A 90 9.91 -8.47 0.27
CA PHE A 90 9.66 -7.50 1.33
C PHE A 90 8.53 -7.94 2.28
N CYS A 91 7.36 -8.33 1.74
CA CYS A 91 6.25 -8.78 2.57
C CYS A 91 6.55 -10.07 3.34
N ALA A 92 7.37 -10.97 2.78
CA ALA A 92 7.79 -12.18 3.50
C ALA A 92 8.71 -11.86 4.69
N GLU A 93 9.56 -10.82 4.58
CA GLU A 93 10.39 -10.35 5.69
C GLU A 93 9.57 -9.62 6.76
N VAL A 94 8.60 -8.79 6.34
CA VAL A 94 7.78 -7.97 7.24
C VAL A 94 6.67 -8.77 7.94
N PHE A 95 5.94 -9.62 7.20
CA PHE A 95 4.78 -10.38 7.71
C PHE A 95 5.08 -11.85 7.98
N GLY A 96 6.27 -12.33 7.62
CA GLY A 96 6.67 -13.73 7.73
C GLY A 96 6.26 -14.57 6.51
N ALA A 97 6.85 -15.76 6.42
CA ALA A 97 6.58 -16.69 5.32
C ALA A 97 5.10 -17.12 5.29
N PRO A 98 4.50 -17.37 4.10
CA PRO A 98 3.20 -18.01 4.01
C PRO A 98 3.32 -19.36 4.72
N ALA A 99 2.40 -19.66 5.63
CA ALA A 99 2.37 -20.99 6.23
C ALA A 99 2.27 -22.05 5.11
N PRO A 100 3.06 -23.15 5.17
CA PRO A 100 3.09 -24.19 4.14
C PRO A 100 1.78 -24.98 4.05
#